data_AF-A0A8S3FYP7-F1
#
_entry.id   AF-A0A8S3FYP7-F1
#
_cell.length_a   1.000
_cell.length_b   1.000
_cell.length_c   1.000
_cell.angle_alpha   90.00
_cell.angle_beta   90.00
_cell.angle_gamma   90.00
#
_symmetry.space_group_name_H-M   'P 1'
#
loop_
_entity.id
_entity.type
_entity.pdbx_description
1 polymer ?
#
loop_
_entity_poly.entity_id
_entity_poly.type
_entity_poly.pdbx_seq_one_letter_code
_entity_poly.pdbx_strand_id
1 'polypeptide(L)'
;NILINDLTDKCLGDLSTYLSHDEYNYLIITLVVNDPNILSTRILNPDRDSGWRNVQRSIEWNNQINERQTYKNEFILDTTYQTKEETMIEIFKIYEKFRLNK
;
A
#
# COMPACT_ATOMS: atom_id res chain seq x y z
N ASN A 1 -11.57 -3.10 13.71
CA ASN A 1 -10.49 -2.96 12.72
C ASN A 1 -10.35 -1.49 12.36
N ILE A 2 -9.16 -0.92 12.52
CA ILE A 2 -8.86 0.46 12.13
C ILE A 2 -8.10 0.38 10.81
N LEU A 3 -8.58 1.10 9.79
CA LEU A 3 -7.89 1.24 8.51
C LEU A 3 -7.20 2.60 8.49
N ILE A 4 -5.88 2.60 8.32
CA ILE A 4 -5.07 3.81 8.19
C ILE A 4 -4.45 3.77 6.79
N ASN A 5 -4.60 4.86 6.04
CA ASN A 5 -3.97 5.02 4.73
C ASN A 5 -2.99 6.19 4.82
N ASP A 6 -1.72 5.92 4.53
CA ASP A 6 -0.68 6.94 4.40
C ASP A 6 -0.03 6.83 3.02
N LEU A 7 -0.40 7.75 2.13
CA LEU A 7 0.12 7.83 0.77
C LEU A 7 1.62 8.15 0.70
N THR A 8 2.20 8.69 1.78
CA THR A 8 3.59 9.15 1.80
C THR A 8 4.52 8.23 2.57
N ASP A 9 3.99 7.15 3.19
CA ASP A 9 4.74 6.20 4.02
C ASP A 9 5.47 6.87 5.22
N LYS A 10 5.21 8.15 5.48
CA LYS A 10 5.94 8.94 6.48
C LYS A 10 5.63 8.50 7.90
N CYS A 11 4.37 8.15 8.16
CA CYS A 11 3.89 7.74 9.47
C CYS A 11 4.04 6.23 9.69
N LEU A 12 4.25 5.44 8.63
CA LEU A 12 4.32 3.98 8.74
C LEU A 12 5.58 3.48 9.43
N GLY A 13 6.71 4.18 9.32
CA GLY A 13 7.93 3.87 10.09
C GLY A 13 7.69 3.98 11.61
N ASP A 14 7.13 5.11 12.05
CA ASP A 14 6.81 5.33 13.46
C ASP A 14 5.69 4.40 13.95
N LEU A 15 4.65 4.22 13.12
CA LEU A 15 3.51 3.37 13.44
C LEU A 15 3.90 1.90 13.52
N SER A 16 4.72 1.38 12.59
CA SER A 16 5.20 0.00 12.64
C SER A 16 6.06 -0.24 13.86
N THR A 17 6.88 0.73 14.26
CA THR A 17 7.65 0.68 15.51
C THR A 17 6.72 0.63 16.72
N TYR A 18 5.73 1.52 16.80
CA TYR A 18 4.75 1.54 17.88
C TYR A 18 3.95 0.23 17.97
N LEU A 19 3.47 -0.27 16.83
CA LEU A 19 2.66 -1.48 16.76
C LEU A 19 3.49 -2.76 16.91
N SER A 20 4.82 -2.71 16.83
CA SER A 20 5.68 -3.89 16.90
C SER A 20 5.62 -4.65 18.23
N HIS A 21 5.08 -4.02 19.28
CA HIS A 21 4.78 -4.65 20.56
C HIS A 21 3.77 -5.79 20.38
N ASP A 22 4.07 -6.95 20.97
CA ASP A 22 3.34 -8.20 20.72
C ASP A 22 1.87 -8.19 21.23
N GLU A 23 1.49 -7.16 22.00
CA GLU A 23 0.11 -6.92 22.41
C GLU A 23 -0.80 -6.46 21.24
N TYR A 24 -0.21 -5.92 20.17
CA TYR A 24 -0.96 -5.47 19.01
C TYR A 24 -0.90 -6.49 17.89
N ASN A 25 -2.08 -6.94 17.47
CA ASN A 25 -2.23 -7.70 16.26
C ASN A 25 -2.58 -6.79 15.08
N TYR A 26 -1.59 -6.50 14.24
CA TYR A 26 -1.70 -5.58 13.12
C TYR A 26 -1.20 -6.19 11.82
N LEU A 27 -1.76 -5.71 10.71
CA LEU A 27 -1.43 -6.10 9.35
C LEU A 27 -1.21 -4.81 8.55
N ILE A 28 -0.08 -4.71 7.86
CA ILE A 28 0.18 -3.64 6.90
C ILE A 28 0.04 -4.24 5.50
N ILE A 29 -0.73 -3.58 4.64
CA ILE A 29 -0.83 -3.95 3.23
C ILE A 29 -0.43 -2.72 2.43
N THR A 30 0.65 -2.85 1.68
CA THR A 30 1.23 -1.77 0.88
C THR A 30 0.99 -2.06 -0.58
N LEU A 31 0.32 -1.14 -1.27
CA LEU A 31 -0.01 -1.28 -2.69
C LEU A 31 1.07 -0.58 -3.53
N VAL A 32 1.64 -1.31 -4.49
CA VAL A 32 2.65 -0.77 -5.41
C VAL A 32 2.21 -0.93 -6.86
N VAL A 33 2.79 -0.11 -7.73
CA VAL A 33 2.65 -0.19 -9.20
C VAL A 33 4.04 -0.23 -9.81
N ASN A 34 4.42 -1.35 -10.39
CA ASN A 34 5.76 -1.59 -10.92
C ASN A 34 5.99 -1.06 -12.35
N ASP A 35 4.91 -0.69 -13.06
CA ASP A 35 5.01 -0.02 -14.37
C ASP A 35 4.74 1.50 -14.23
N PRO A 36 5.77 2.35 -14.43
CA PRO A 36 5.63 3.81 -14.36
C PRO A 36 4.61 4.39 -15.34
N ASN A 37 4.38 3.75 -16.51
CA ASN A 37 3.41 4.22 -17.49
C ASN A 37 1.98 3.99 -16.99
N ILE A 38 1.74 2.84 -16.36
CA ILE A 38 0.45 2.53 -15.74
C ILE A 38 0.20 3.46 -14.55
N LEU A 39 1.22 3.67 -13.70
CA LEU A 39 1.11 4.62 -12.59
C LEU A 39 0.78 6.03 -13.08
N SER A 40 1.46 6.50 -14.12
CA SER A 40 1.20 7.80 -14.76
C SER A 40 -0.24 7.91 -15.27
N THR A 41 -0.73 6.88 -15.97
CA THR A 41 -2.11 6.82 -16.48
C THR A 41 -3.13 6.89 -15.34
N ARG A 42 -2.91 6.18 -14.25
CA ARG A 42 -3.78 6.21 -13.06
C ARG A 42 -3.78 7.57 -12.37
N ILE A 43 -2.63 8.23 -12.31
CA ILE A 43 -2.49 9.53 -11.66
C ILE A 43 -3.23 10.61 -12.44
N LEU A 44 -3.07 10.60 -13.76
CA LEU A 44 -3.64 11.59 -14.67
C LEU A 44 -5.12 11.34 -15.01
N ASN A 45 -5.69 10.21 -14.56
CA ASN A 45 -7.10 9.91 -14.79
C ASN A 45 -7.98 11.08 -14.27
N PRO A 46 -8.79 11.71 -15.15
CA PRO A 46 -9.64 12.84 -14.79
C PRO A 46 -10.69 12.48 -13.74
N ASP A 47 -11.17 11.23 -13.71
CA ASP A 47 -12.19 10.72 -12.79
C ASP A 47 -11.63 10.45 -11.38
N ARG A 48 -10.34 10.69 -11.14
CA ARG A 48 -9.68 10.48 -9.84
C ARG A 48 -9.85 11.70 -8.92
N ASP A 49 -10.52 11.49 -7.79
CA ASP A 49 -10.94 12.53 -6.84
C ASP A 49 -9.80 13.21 -6.03
N SER A 50 -8.62 12.59 -5.92
CA SER A 50 -7.57 13.08 -5.00
C SER A 50 -6.95 14.46 -5.29
N GLY A 51 -7.25 15.09 -6.44
CA GLY A 51 -6.62 16.35 -6.90
C GLY A 51 -5.11 16.28 -7.21
N TRP A 52 -4.39 15.26 -6.73
CA TRP A 52 -2.96 15.08 -6.99
C TRP A 52 -2.70 14.63 -8.42
N ARG A 53 -1.86 15.36 -9.15
CA ARG A 53 -1.51 15.05 -10.56
C ARG A 53 0.00 15.05 -10.84
N ASN A 54 0.84 15.13 -9.81
CA ASN A 54 2.30 15.13 -10.00
C ASN A 54 2.80 13.69 -10.23
N VAL A 55 2.96 13.34 -11.49
CA VAL A 55 3.42 12.01 -11.94
C VAL A 55 4.83 11.69 -11.43
N GLN A 56 5.78 12.61 -11.64
CA GLN A 56 7.18 12.38 -11.28
C GLN A 56 7.33 12.04 -9.79
N ARG A 57 6.71 12.84 -8.92
CA ARG A 57 6.80 12.65 -7.48
C ARG A 57 6.11 11.36 -7.01
N SER A 58 5.04 10.94 -7.69
CA SER A 58 4.41 9.66 -7.38
C SER A 58 5.25 8.46 -7.82
N ILE A 59 5.97 8.55 -8.93
CA ILE A 59 6.95 7.53 -9.34
C ILE A 59 8.07 7.45 -8.31
N GLU A 60 8.60 8.59 -7.88
CA GLU A 60 9.64 8.67 -6.83
C GLU A 60 9.18 7.99 -5.53
N TRP A 61 7.96 8.29 -5.05
CA TRP A 61 7.40 7.65 -3.86
C TRP A 61 7.19 6.15 -4.03
N ASN A 62 6.66 5.72 -5.16
CA ASN A 62 6.44 4.29 -5.43
C ASN A 62 7.77 3.52 -5.47
N ASN A 63 8.83 4.10 -6.04
CA ASN A 63 10.17 3.50 -6.03
C ASN A 63 10.75 3.43 -4.62
N GLN A 64 10.61 4.49 -3.81
CA GLN A 64 11.06 4.50 -2.42
C GLN A 64 10.37 3.39 -1.59
N ILE A 65 9.08 3.17 -1.81
CA ILE A 65 8.33 2.08 -1.17
C ILE A 65 8.85 0.70 -1.61
N ASN A 66 9.11 0.52 -2.90
CA ASN A 66 9.63 -0.73 -3.45
C ASN A 66 11.07 -1.05 -2.98
N GLU A 67 11.89 -0.02 -2.74
CA GLU A 67 13.30 -0.18 -2.38
C GLU A 67 13.53 -0.31 -0.87
N ARG A 68 12.58 0.11 -0.04
CA ARG A 68 12.74 0.03 1.42
C ARG A 68 12.56 -1.40 1.93
N GLN A 69 13.12 -1.64 3.12
CA GLN A 69 12.85 -2.88 3.85
C GLN A 69 11.37 -2.95 4.24
N THR A 70 10.81 -4.17 4.17
CA THR A 70 9.45 -4.46 4.64
C THR A 70 9.36 -4.34 6.16
N TYR A 71 8.30 -3.71 6.66
CA TYR A 71 7.98 -3.66 8.08
C TYR A 71 7.51 -5.04 8.59
N LYS A 72 7.51 -5.24 9.92
CA LYS A 72 6.91 -6.44 10.54
C LYS A 72 5.42 -6.50 10.17
N ASN A 73 4.95 -7.70 9.82
CA ASN A 73 3.56 -7.96 9.39
C ASN A 73 3.10 -7.16 8.15
N GLU A 74 4.03 -6.76 7.28
CA GLU A 74 3.71 -6.10 6.02
C GLU A 74 3.64 -7.07 4.84
N PHE A 75 2.63 -6.87 3.99
CA PHE A 75 2.49 -7.52 2.69
C PHE A 75 2.48 -6.46 1.60
N ILE A 76 3.48 -6.50 0.72
CA ILE A 76 3.53 -5.66 -0.49
C ILE A 76 2.74 -6.36 -1.60
N LEU A 77 1.73 -5.68 -2.13
CA LEU A 77 0.86 -6.16 -3.20
C LEU A 77 1.08 -5.33 -4.47
N ASP A 78 1.57 -5.97 -5.52
CA ASP A 78 1.65 -5.38 -6.85
C ASP A 78 0.26 -5.33 -7.49
N THR A 79 -0.20 -4.11 -7.78
CA THR A 79 -1.52 -3.84 -8.36
C THR A 79 -1.44 -3.38 -9.81
N THR A 80 -0.28 -3.51 -10.47
CA THR A 80 -0.01 -2.90 -11.80
C THR A 80 -1.09 -3.20 -12.83
N TYR A 81 -1.48 -4.46 -12.96
CA TYR A 81 -2.49 -4.86 -13.95
C TYR A 81 -3.83 -5.24 -13.33
N GLN A 82 -4.05 -4.87 -12.06
CA GLN A 82 -5.28 -5.16 -11.34
C GLN A 82 -6.31 -4.04 -11.45
N THR A 83 -7.58 -4.42 -11.52
CA THR A 83 -8.71 -3.53 -11.27
C THR A 83 -8.85 -3.25 -9.77
N LYS A 84 -9.74 -2.31 -9.41
CA LYS A 84 -10.05 -2.02 -8.01
C LYS A 84 -10.67 -3.23 -7.33
N GLU A 85 -11.56 -3.93 -8.03
CA GLU A 85 -12.28 -5.10 -7.55
C GLU A 85 -11.30 -6.27 -7.29
N GLU A 86 -10.39 -6.52 -8.23
CA GLU A 86 -9.34 -7.54 -8.08
C GLU A 86 -8.40 -7.23 -6.92
N THR A 87 -7.97 -5.97 -6.82
CA THR A 87 -7.12 -5.50 -5.71
C THR A 87 -7.81 -5.75 -4.36
N MET A 88 -9.10 -5.43 -4.25
CA MET A 88 -9.87 -5.65 -3.02
C MET A 88 -10.00 -7.13 -2.67
N ILE A 89 -10.24 -7.99 -3.66
CA ILE A 89 -10.30 -9.45 -3.45
C ILE A 89 -8.97 -9.96 -2.88
N GLU A 90 -7.83 -9.53 -3.42
CA GLU A 90 -6.52 -9.92 -2.90
C GLU A 90 -6.25 -9.39 -1.49
N ILE A 91 -6.62 -8.13 -1.21
CA ILE A 91 -6.56 -7.56 0.15
C ILE A 91 -7.34 -8.44 1.14
N PHE A 92 -8.56 -8.86 0.79
CA PHE A 92 -9.37 -9.72 1.65
C PHE A 92 -8.73 -11.10 1.85
N LYS A 93 -8.12 -11.69 0.82
CA LYS A 93 -7.40 -12.96 0.95
C LYS A 93 -6.21 -12.84 1.91
N ILE A 94 -5.44 -11.77 1.82
CA ILE A 94 -4.30 -11.51 2.73
C ILE A 94 -4.81 -11.35 4.16
N TYR A 95 -5.86 -10.56 4.36
CA TYR A 95 -6.47 -10.35 5.67
C TYR A 95 -6.98 -11.66 6.29
N GLU A 96 -7.69 -12.51 5.53
CA GLU A 96 -8.19 -13.78 6.04
C GLU A 96 -7.06 -14.74 6.42
N LYS A 97 -6.00 -14.84 5.61
CA LYS A 97 -4.81 -15.63 5.96
C LYS A 97 -4.17 -15.13 7.25
N PHE A 98 -4.00 -13.82 7.39
CA PHE A 98 -3.43 -13.21 8.59
C PHE A 98 -4.30 -13.49 9.83
N ARG A 99 -5.63 -13.43 9.68
CA ARG A 99 -6.59 -13.73 10.74
C ARG A 99 -6.53 -15.19 11.19
N LEU A 100 -6.31 -16.13 10.26
CA LEU A 100 -6.31 -17.58 10.50
C LEU A 100 -4.96 -18.12 11.03
N ASN A 101 -3.84 -17.44 10.75
CA ASN A 101 -2.52 -17.81 11.25
C ASN A 101 -2.24 -17.31 12.69
N LYS A 102 -3.31 -17.00 13.43
CA LYS A 102 -3.29 -16.75 14.88
C LYS A 102 -3.48 -18.04 15.65
#